data_AF-A0AAD9V4N7-F1
#
_entry.id   AF-A0AAD9V4N7-F1
#
_cell.length_a   1.000
_cell.length_b   1.000
_cell.length_c   1.000
_cell.angle_alpha   90.00
_cell.angle_beta   90.00
_cell.angle_gamma   90.00
#
_symmetry.space_group_name_H-M   'P 1'
#
loop_
_entity.id
_entity.type
_entity.pdbx_description
1 polymer ?
#
loop_
_entity_poly.entity_id
_entity_poly.type
_entity_poly.pdbx_seq_one_letter_code
_entity_poly.pdbx_strand_id
1 'polypeptide(L)'
;MATTMSGGNSESENIAKAMKIVKENLAVVVKSANAAISQNSEVDLGTKSVEGSSNKLEKSLEDFYHACDQLKLNLEVMRETEKQAQLSMKYTPRLVQNNSKSDNTTGTQTYTDYLSTVRTQIATAKELKDMLSEFCSAQLS
;
A
#
# COMPACT_ATOMS: atom_id res chain seq x y z
N MET A 1 -21.91 -7.67 2.39
CA MET A 1 -21.02 -6.50 2.39
C MET A 1 -20.25 -6.53 1.08
N ALA A 2 -20.79 -5.89 0.04
CA ALA A 2 -20.13 -5.80 -1.25
C ALA A 2 -19.16 -4.62 -1.17
N THR A 3 -17.86 -4.90 -1.14
CA THR A 3 -16.85 -3.86 -1.31
C THR A 3 -16.92 -3.40 -2.75
N THR A 4 -17.63 -2.30 -2.97
CA THR A 4 -17.59 -1.53 -4.21
C THR A 4 -16.14 -1.20 -4.49
N MET A 5 -15.62 -1.64 -5.65
CA MET A 5 -14.32 -1.27 -6.20
C MET A 5 -14.34 0.21 -6.64
N SER A 6 -14.52 1.10 -5.67
CA SER A 6 -14.39 2.55 -5.76
C SER A 6 -13.09 3.03 -5.09
N GLY A 7 -12.14 2.10 -4.87
CA GLY A 7 -10.86 2.38 -4.19
C GLY A 7 -9.83 3.11 -5.06
N GLY A 8 -9.84 2.90 -6.38
CA GLY A 8 -8.80 3.43 -7.25
C GLY A 8 -8.69 4.96 -7.25
N ASN A 9 -9.82 5.67 -7.09
CA ASN A 9 -9.82 7.13 -7.08
C ASN A 9 -9.34 7.70 -5.74
N SER A 10 -9.69 7.08 -4.62
CA SER A 10 -9.27 7.52 -3.28
C SER A 10 -7.83 7.12 -2.95
N GLU A 11 -7.39 5.94 -3.39
CA GLU A 11 -6.00 5.47 -3.21
C GLU A 11 -5.02 6.30 -4.04
N SER A 12 -5.36 6.59 -5.30
CA SER A 12 -4.56 7.49 -6.15
C SER A 12 -4.51 8.91 -5.58
N GLU A 13 -5.61 9.41 -5.01
CA GLU A 13 -5.63 10.73 -4.34
C GLU A 13 -4.73 10.72 -3.09
N ASN A 14 -4.71 9.62 -2.33
CA ASN A 14 -3.86 9.47 -1.16
C ASN A 14 -2.36 9.42 -1.52
N ILE A 15 -1.97 8.71 -2.59
CA ILE A 15 -0.58 8.76 -3.09
C ILE A 15 -0.23 10.19 -3.51
N ALA A 16 -1.10 10.85 -4.28
CA ALA A 16 -0.83 12.20 -4.76
C ALA A 16 -0.60 13.18 -3.60
N LYS A 17 -1.38 13.06 -2.52
CA LYS A 17 -1.18 13.80 -1.27
C LYS A 17 0.16 13.47 -0.61
N ALA A 18 0.51 12.18 -0.48
CA ALA A 18 1.79 11.76 0.10
C ALA A 18 3.00 12.26 -0.71
N MET A 19 2.95 12.18 -2.04
CA MET A 19 3.98 12.73 -2.93
C MET A 19 4.12 14.24 -2.78
N LYS A 20 3.00 14.96 -2.63
CA LYS A 20 3.02 16.40 -2.36
C LYS A 20 3.74 16.72 -1.05
N ILE A 21 3.45 15.98 0.02
CA ILE A 21 4.12 16.14 1.33
C ILE A 21 5.62 15.88 1.23
N VAL A 22 6.05 14.81 0.55
CA VAL A 22 7.48 14.51 0.32
C VAL A 22 8.17 15.67 -0.39
N LYS A 23 7.54 16.22 -1.44
CA LYS A 23 8.06 17.37 -2.17
C LYS A 23 8.18 18.61 -1.28
N GLU A 24 7.17 18.88 -0.46
CA GLU A 24 7.17 20.02 0.47
C GLU A 24 8.27 19.87 1.54
N ASN A 25 8.43 18.68 2.13
CA ASN A 25 9.49 18.42 3.10
C ASN A 25 10.89 18.53 2.48
N LEU A 26 11.07 18.08 1.24
CA LEU A 26 12.34 18.28 0.52
C LEU A 26 12.67 19.76 0.33
N ALA A 27 11.68 20.60 0.00
CA ALA A 27 11.89 22.04 -0.11
C ALA A 27 12.31 22.67 1.24
N VAL A 28 11.73 22.18 2.35
CA VAL A 28 12.14 22.60 3.71
C VAL A 28 13.57 22.15 4.00
N VAL A 29 13.96 20.92 3.67
CA VAL A 29 15.34 20.42 3.83
C VAL A 29 16.32 21.32 3.08
N VAL A 30 16.06 21.63 1.81
CA VAL A 30 16.95 22.48 1.00
C VAL A 30 17.09 23.88 1.64
N LYS A 31 15.98 24.46 2.12
CA LYS A 31 16.00 25.76 2.79
C LYS A 31 16.80 25.73 4.11
N SER A 32 16.62 24.69 4.92
CA SER A 32 17.35 24.48 6.17
C SER A 32 18.84 24.23 5.92
N ALA A 33 19.18 23.48 4.87
CA ALA A 33 20.56 23.21 4.46
C ALA A 33 21.26 24.49 4.02
N ASN A 34 20.60 25.32 3.21
CA ASN A 34 21.13 26.63 2.82
C ASN A 34 21.38 27.53 4.03
N ALA A 35 20.44 27.58 4.98
CA ALA A 35 20.62 28.35 6.22
C ALA A 35 21.79 27.83 7.06
N ALA A 36 21.97 26.51 7.15
CA ALA A 36 23.11 25.91 7.85
C ALA A 36 24.45 26.24 7.18
N ILE A 37 24.51 26.18 5.85
CA ILE A 37 25.72 26.56 5.08
C ILE A 37 26.06 28.03 5.30
N SER A 38 25.08 28.93 5.22
CA SER A 38 25.28 30.36 5.47
C SER A 38 25.74 30.64 6.90
N GLN A 39 25.15 29.96 7.90
CA GLN A 39 25.57 30.08 9.30
C GLN A 39 27.02 29.62 9.47
N ASN A 40 27.40 28.47 8.90
CA ASN A 40 28.76 27.98 8.97
C ASN A 40 29.75 28.95 8.31
N SER A 41 29.40 29.52 7.16
CA SER A 41 30.24 30.51 6.48
C SER A 41 30.44 31.79 7.31
N GLU A 42 29.43 32.26 8.05
CA GLU A 42 29.55 33.42 8.94
C GLU A 42 30.44 33.13 10.16
N VAL A 43 30.37 31.90 10.67
CA VAL A 43 31.26 31.42 11.74
C VAL A 43 32.71 31.36 11.24
N ASP A 44 32.95 30.81 10.06
CA ASP A 44 34.29 30.71 9.45
C ASP A 44 34.93 32.09 9.20
N LEU A 45 34.11 33.09 8.87
CA LEU A 45 34.52 34.49 8.71
C LEU A 45 34.71 35.24 10.04
N GLY A 46 34.37 34.62 11.17
CA GLY A 46 34.44 35.22 12.50
C GLY A 46 33.39 36.32 12.75
N THR A 47 32.35 36.42 11.90
CA THR A 47 31.31 37.45 12.01
C THR A 47 30.16 37.05 12.94
N LYS A 48 30.04 35.75 13.29
CA LYS A 48 29.16 35.24 14.35
C LYS A 48 29.85 34.18 15.20
N SER A 49 29.47 34.12 16.49
CA SER A 49 29.81 33.01 17.39
C SER A 49 28.89 31.82 17.17
N VAL A 50 29.34 30.61 17.55
CA VAL A 50 28.57 29.35 17.50
C VAL A 50 27.49 29.36 18.58
N GLU A 51 26.48 30.22 18.46
CA GLU A 51 25.28 30.12 19.30
C GLU A 51 24.37 29.03 18.76
N GLY A 52 24.56 27.81 19.29
CA GLY A 52 23.67 26.66 19.17
C GLY A 52 23.63 26.03 17.79
N SER A 53 23.98 24.75 17.70
CA SER A 53 23.71 23.92 16.52
C SER A 53 22.23 24.09 16.16
N SER A 54 21.96 24.64 14.98
CA SER A 54 20.59 24.77 14.50
C SER A 54 20.10 23.38 14.09
N ASN A 55 19.52 22.63 15.05
CA ASN A 55 18.91 21.31 14.85
C ASN A 55 17.74 21.33 13.82
N LYS A 56 17.48 22.48 13.19
CA LYS A 56 16.48 22.67 12.14
C LYS A 56 16.77 21.82 10.90
N LEU A 57 18.04 21.67 10.52
CA LEU A 57 18.41 20.81 9.39
C LEU A 57 18.14 19.35 9.73
N GLU A 58 18.61 18.86 10.87
CA GLU A 58 18.39 17.49 11.35
C GLU A 58 16.91 17.18 11.45
N LYS A 59 16.11 18.06 12.06
CA LYS A 59 14.66 17.90 12.13
C LYS A 59 14.00 17.88 10.75
N SER A 60 14.42 18.74 9.84
CA SER A 60 13.86 18.75 8.48
C SER A 60 14.21 17.48 7.70
N LEU A 61 15.40 16.90 7.92
CA LEU A 61 15.79 15.61 7.36
C LEU A 61 14.96 14.47 7.94
N GLU A 62 14.77 14.45 9.27
CA GLU A 62 13.92 13.47 9.94
C GLU A 62 12.49 13.48 9.37
N ASP A 63 11.89 14.67 9.21
CA ASP A 63 10.55 14.83 8.64
C ASP A 63 10.48 14.39 7.17
N PHE A 64 11.54 14.63 6.40
CA PHE A 64 11.64 14.17 5.02
C PHE A 64 11.71 12.64 4.94
N TYR A 65 12.59 12.01 5.73
CA TYR A 65 12.69 10.55 5.78
C TYR A 65 11.39 9.91 6.24
N HIS A 66 10.75 10.46 7.27
CA HIS A 66 9.45 9.98 7.73
C HIS A 66 8.39 10.05 6.61
N ALA A 67 8.35 11.15 5.85
CA ALA A 67 7.43 11.28 4.71
C ALA A 67 7.74 10.26 3.59
N CYS A 68 9.03 9.98 3.31
CA CYS A 68 9.43 8.96 2.35
C CYS A 68 9.00 7.55 2.78
N ASP A 69 9.18 7.20 4.06
CA ASP A 69 8.78 5.90 4.60
C ASP A 69 7.26 5.70 4.51
N GLN A 70 6.48 6.74 4.81
CA GLN A 70 5.02 6.70 4.65
C GLN A 70 4.61 6.53 3.19
N LEU A 71 5.27 7.23 2.26
CA LEU A 71 5.00 7.05 0.82
C LEU A 71 5.32 5.61 0.38
N LYS A 72 6.46 5.06 0.82
CA LYS A 72 6.84 3.68 0.52
C LYS A 72 5.80 2.68 1.04
N LEU A 73 5.41 2.80 2.31
CA LEU A 73 4.41 1.93 2.92
C LEU A 73 3.09 1.98 2.16
N ASN A 74 2.61 3.18 1.79
CA ASN A 74 1.38 3.32 1.01
C ASN A 74 1.45 2.62 -0.35
N LEU A 75 2.58 2.73 -1.05
CA LEU A 75 2.78 2.04 -2.34
C LEU A 75 2.82 0.51 -2.18
N GLU A 76 3.48 0.01 -1.13
CA GLU A 76 3.51 -1.43 -0.83
C GLU A 76 2.11 -1.97 -0.52
N VAL A 77 1.35 -1.25 0.32
CA VAL A 77 -0.03 -1.62 0.66
C VAL A 77 -0.90 -1.65 -0.59
N MET A 78 -0.81 -0.64 -1.45
CA MET A 78 -1.59 -0.58 -2.69
C MET A 78 -1.29 -1.74 -3.65
N ARG A 79 -0.01 -2.13 -3.76
CA ARG A 79 0.37 -3.30 -4.56
C ARG A 79 -0.28 -4.57 -4.02
N GLU A 80 -0.28 -4.75 -2.69
CA GLU A 80 -0.88 -5.95 -2.12
C GLU A 80 -2.41 -5.94 -2.12
N THR A 81 -3.05 -4.77 -2.01
CA THR A 81 -4.51 -4.68 -2.17
C THR A 81 -4.93 -4.97 -3.61
N GLU A 82 -4.17 -4.52 -4.61
CA GLU A 82 -4.40 -4.88 -6.01
C GLU A 82 -4.28 -6.40 -6.22
N LYS A 83 -3.20 -7.00 -5.72
CA LYS A 83 -2.99 -8.45 -5.77
C LYS A 83 -4.14 -9.19 -5.08
N GLN A 84 -4.57 -8.72 -3.91
CA GLN A 84 -5.70 -9.29 -3.19
C GLN A 84 -7.01 -9.17 -3.99
N ALA A 85 -7.25 -8.06 -4.67
CA ALA A 85 -8.43 -7.88 -5.52
C ALA A 85 -8.43 -8.88 -6.68
N GLN A 86 -7.29 -9.08 -7.35
CA GLN A 86 -7.15 -10.07 -8.43
C GLN A 86 -7.39 -11.50 -7.93
N LEU A 87 -6.79 -11.86 -6.79
CA LEU A 87 -6.98 -13.17 -6.16
C LEU A 87 -8.45 -13.38 -5.77
N SER A 88 -9.08 -12.36 -5.19
CA SER A 88 -10.50 -12.41 -4.82
C SER A 88 -11.39 -12.63 -6.04
N MET A 89 -11.12 -11.95 -7.16
CA MET A 89 -11.88 -12.15 -8.40
C MET A 89 -11.77 -13.58 -8.95
N LYS A 90 -10.63 -14.24 -8.73
CA LYS A 90 -10.34 -15.58 -9.24
C LYS A 90 -10.87 -16.69 -8.35
N TYR A 91 -10.77 -16.53 -7.03
CA TYR A 91 -11.00 -17.62 -6.08
C TYR A 91 -12.24 -17.44 -5.20
N THR A 92 -12.88 -16.26 -5.21
CA THR A 92 -14.08 -15.98 -4.41
C THR A 92 -15.35 -16.04 -5.28
N PRO A 93 -16.40 -16.79 -4.89
CA PRO A 93 -17.65 -16.81 -5.61
C PRO A 93 -18.37 -15.47 -5.47
N ARG A 94 -18.83 -14.92 -6.59
CA ARG A 94 -19.66 -13.72 -6.68
C ARG A 94 -21.12 -14.05 -6.92
N LEU A 95 -21.99 -13.06 -6.72
CA LEU A 95 -23.42 -13.21 -6.97
C LEU A 95 -23.66 -13.59 -8.44
N VAL A 96 -24.45 -14.63 -8.67
CA VAL A 96 -24.82 -15.06 -10.02
C VAL A 96 -25.83 -14.06 -10.58
N GLN A 97 -25.62 -13.60 -11.82
CA GLN A 97 -26.54 -12.66 -12.46
C GLN A 97 -27.95 -13.26 -12.58
N ASN A 98 -28.96 -12.53 -12.11
CA ASN A 98 -30.37 -12.88 -12.28
C ASN A 98 -30.95 -12.10 -13.46
N ASN A 99 -31.79 -12.73 -14.29
CA ASN A 99 -32.40 -12.14 -15.50
C ASN A 99 -33.47 -11.06 -15.20
N SER A 100 -33.65 -10.66 -13.94
CA SER A 100 -34.53 -9.55 -13.57
C SER A 100 -33.87 -8.23 -13.97
N LYS A 101 -34.33 -7.63 -15.07
CA LYS A 101 -34.04 -6.30 -15.66
C LYS A 101 -33.58 -5.19 -14.70
N SER A 102 -32.41 -5.30 -14.07
CA SER A 102 -31.79 -4.20 -13.34
C SER A 102 -30.33 -4.07 -13.75
N ASP A 103 -30.00 -2.86 -14.20
CA ASP A 103 -28.81 -2.47 -14.97
C ASP A 103 -27.47 -2.49 -14.19
N ASN A 104 -27.40 -3.14 -13.04
CA ASN A 104 -26.16 -3.21 -12.25
C ASN A 104 -25.46 -4.56 -12.43
N THR A 105 -24.84 -4.72 -13.60
CA THR A 105 -24.00 -5.89 -13.99
C THR A 105 -22.59 -5.84 -13.38
N THR A 106 -22.22 -4.75 -12.71
CA THR A 106 -20.90 -4.64 -12.05
C THR A 106 -20.82 -5.52 -10.82
N GLY A 107 -20.03 -6.60 -10.91
CA GLY A 107 -19.70 -7.47 -9.78
C GLY A 107 -20.50 -8.77 -9.69
N THR A 108 -21.36 -9.05 -10.67
CA THR A 108 -21.98 -10.38 -10.82
C THR A 108 -21.12 -11.29 -11.70
N GLN A 109 -21.35 -12.59 -11.65
CA GLN A 109 -20.70 -13.57 -12.51
C GLN A 109 -21.74 -14.47 -13.19
N THR A 110 -21.33 -15.15 -14.26
CA THR A 110 -22.20 -16.15 -14.89
C THR A 110 -22.32 -17.39 -14.00
N TYR A 111 -23.39 -18.16 -14.18
CA TYR A 111 -23.53 -19.43 -13.47
C TYR A 111 -22.41 -20.42 -13.82
N THR A 112 -21.94 -20.40 -15.07
CA THR A 112 -20.81 -21.21 -15.51
C THR A 112 -19.51 -20.86 -14.77
N ASP A 113 -19.21 -19.57 -14.63
CA ASP A 113 -18.03 -19.10 -13.89
C ASP A 113 -18.13 -19.46 -12.41
N TYR A 114 -19.32 -19.32 -11.82
CA TYR A 114 -19.58 -19.76 -10.45
C TYR A 114 -19.25 -21.25 -10.27
N LEU A 115 -19.75 -22.12 -11.14
CA LEU A 115 -19.47 -23.56 -11.08
C LEU A 115 -17.98 -23.87 -11.23
N SER A 116 -17.27 -23.15 -12.10
CA SER A 116 -15.83 -23.29 -12.27
C SER A 116 -15.07 -22.97 -10.97
N THR A 117 -15.41 -21.85 -10.32
CA THR A 117 -14.82 -21.44 -9.04
C THR A 117 -15.10 -22.46 -7.94
N VAL A 118 -16.35 -22.93 -7.83
CA VAL A 118 -16.74 -23.95 -6.83
C VAL A 118 -15.98 -25.26 -7.05
N ARG A 119 -15.83 -25.72 -8.31
CA ARG A 119 -15.04 -26.93 -8.61
C ARG A 119 -13.57 -26.77 -8.21
N THR A 120 -12.99 -25.61 -8.49
CA THR A 120 -11.61 -25.28 -8.09
C THR A 120 -11.47 -25.32 -6.57
N GLN A 121 -12.39 -24.70 -5.83
CA GLN A 121 -12.39 -24.74 -4.36
C GLN A 121 -12.51 -26.15 -3.80
N ILE A 122 -13.36 -27.00 -4.39
CA ILE A 122 -13.50 -28.41 -3.99
C ILE A 122 -12.19 -29.15 -4.24
N ALA A 123 -11.54 -28.96 -5.39
CA ALA A 123 -10.27 -29.59 -5.71
C ALA A 123 -9.17 -29.18 -4.72
N THR A 124 -9.00 -27.88 -4.48
CA THR A 124 -8.01 -27.36 -3.52
C THR A 124 -8.28 -27.86 -2.09
N ALA A 125 -9.55 -27.98 -1.67
CA ALA A 125 -9.88 -28.51 -0.35
C ALA A 125 -9.50 -30.00 -0.21
N LYS A 126 -9.63 -30.79 -1.30
CA LYS A 126 -9.19 -32.19 -1.32
C LYS A 126 -7.66 -32.28 -1.24
N GLU A 127 -6.96 -31.50 -2.05
CA GLU A 127 -5.49 -31.44 -2.03
C GLU A 127 -4.95 -31.06 -0.64
N LEU A 128 -5.56 -30.06 0.01
CA LEU A 128 -5.19 -29.66 1.37
C LEU A 128 -5.42 -30.78 2.38
N LYS A 129 -6.56 -31.46 2.29
CA LYS A 129 -6.87 -32.61 3.15
C LYS A 129 -5.84 -33.72 2.97
N ASP A 130 -5.49 -34.05 1.73
CA ASP A 130 -4.55 -35.13 1.43
C ASP A 130 -3.15 -34.78 1.96
N MET A 131 -2.69 -33.54 1.75
CA MET A 131 -1.42 -33.03 2.31
C MET A 131 -1.38 -33.06 3.84
N LEU A 132 -2.45 -32.64 4.51
CA LEU A 132 -2.56 -32.70 5.97
C LEU A 132 -2.57 -34.15 6.47
N SER A 133 -3.25 -35.05 5.76
CA SER A 133 -3.29 -36.47 6.11
C SER A 133 -1.91 -37.11 5.98
N GLU A 134 -1.18 -36.80 4.91
CA GLU A 134 0.20 -37.26 4.69
C GLU A 134 1.12 -36.75 5.80
N PHE A 135 1.08 -35.45 6.11
CA PHE A 135 1.87 -34.87 7.20
C PHE A 135 1.60 -35.54 8.55
N CYS A 136 0.33 -35.72 8.93
CA CYS A 136 -0.03 -36.39 10.17
C CYS A 136 0.47 -37.84 10.19
N SER A 137 0.34 -38.57 9.09
CA SER A 137 0.82 -39.96 9.01
C SER A 137 2.34 -40.09 9.13
N ALA A 138 3.10 -39.10 8.64
CA ALA A 138 4.55 -39.07 8.70
C ALA A 138 5.11 -38.62 10.07
N GLN A 139 4.34 -37.86 10.86
CA GLN A 139 4.76 -37.39 12.20
C GLN A 139 4.31 -38.30 13.35
N LEU A 140 3.30 -39.15 13.12
CA LEU A 140 2.78 -40.11 14.11
C LEU A 140 3.30 -41.55 13.92
N SER A 141 4.20 -41.77 12.95
CA SER A 141 4.97 -43.01 12.77
C SER A 141 6.37 -42.88 13.36
#